data_AF-A0A972ZAQ6-F1
#
_entry.id   AF-A0A972ZAQ6-F1
#
_cell.length_a   1.000
_cell.length_b   1.000
_cell.length_c   1.000
_cell.angle_alpha   90.00
_cell.angle_beta   90.00
_cell.angle_gamma   90.00
#
_symmetry.space_group_name_H-M   'P 1'
#
loop_
_entity.id
_entity.type
_entity.pdbx_description
1 polymer ?
#
loop_
_entity_poly.entity_id
_entity_poly.type
_entity_poly.pdbx_seq_one_letter_code
_entity_poly.pdbx_strand_id
1 'polypeptide(L)'
;LRPDSGHATVSGFDVVKQSKDVRRIMGLSGQYAAVDENLTGWENLYMFGRLYELPKAQTKQRVGELLEQFNLSDAGDRTIKTYSGGMRRRLDLAAALIGKPNVLFLDEPTTGLDPRSRLAMWDVIRGLVRDGTTLLLTTQYLEEADELADRIAVVDTGKIIAEGTADELKAQIGGERVEIIISDGDRMDDVFRLLSAVSTGEVQIDKRTRKVISPTIGGASRVLEAAKILDDENIEIEDIALRRPSLDDVFLNLTGHKAEEVTADEGDSA
;
A
#
# COMPACT_ATOMS: atom_id res chain seq x y z
N LEU A 1 -11.61 -19.59 13.03
CA LEU A 1 -11.94 -18.73 14.19
C LEU A 1 -13.42 -18.37 14.12
N ARG A 2 -14.08 -18.14 15.26
CA ARG A 2 -15.41 -17.53 15.31
C ARG A 2 -15.24 -16.10 15.83
N PRO A 3 -15.92 -15.09 15.25
CA PRO A 3 -15.88 -13.75 15.79
C PRO A 3 -16.50 -13.72 17.19
N ASP A 4 -15.94 -12.91 18.09
CA ASP A 4 -16.46 -12.76 19.46
C ASP A 4 -17.83 -12.06 19.47
N SER A 5 -18.03 -11.09 18.57
CA SER A 5 -19.29 -10.40 18.34
C SER A 5 -19.31 -9.74 16.95
N GLY A 6 -20.42 -9.10 16.58
CA GLY A 6 -20.58 -8.37 15.32
C GLY A 6 -21.13 -9.22 14.17
N HIS A 7 -21.12 -8.63 12.97
CA HIS A 7 -21.63 -9.24 11.76
C HIS A 7 -20.84 -8.76 10.54
N ALA A 8 -20.68 -9.62 9.55
CA ALA A 8 -20.09 -9.28 8.26
C ALA A 8 -20.75 -10.08 7.14
N THR A 9 -20.83 -9.48 5.96
CA THR A 9 -21.31 -10.12 4.73
C THR A 9 -20.31 -9.97 3.61
N VAL A 10 -20.14 -11.00 2.79
CA VAL A 10 -19.35 -10.96 1.55
C VAL A 10 -20.26 -11.30 0.39
N SER A 11 -20.41 -10.37 -0.55
CA SER A 11 -21.33 -10.48 -1.69
C SER A 11 -22.75 -10.94 -1.29
N GLY A 12 -23.25 -10.42 -0.17
CA GLY A 12 -24.57 -10.73 0.37
C GLY A 12 -24.68 -12.01 1.23
N PHE A 13 -23.61 -12.78 1.38
CA PHE A 13 -23.59 -13.97 2.24
C PHE A 13 -23.03 -13.66 3.64
N ASP A 14 -23.72 -14.10 4.69
CA ASP A 14 -23.23 -14.00 6.07
C ASP A 14 -22.01 -14.90 6.29
N VAL A 15 -20.89 -14.33 6.76
CA VAL A 15 -19.61 -15.05 6.88
C VAL A 15 -19.65 -16.22 7.88
N VAL A 16 -20.55 -16.19 8.87
CA VAL A 16 -20.69 -17.26 9.87
C VAL A 16 -21.73 -18.28 9.41
N LYS A 17 -22.93 -17.81 9.05
CA LYS A 17 -24.08 -18.68 8.72
C LYS A 17 -23.94 -19.33 7.34
N GLN A 18 -23.30 -18.65 6.39
CA GLN A 18 -23.18 -19.05 4.98
C GLN A 18 -21.72 -19.20 4.54
N SER A 19 -20.85 -19.62 5.46
CA SER A 19 -19.40 -19.69 5.22
C SER A 19 -18.98 -20.56 4.02
N LYS A 20 -19.77 -21.58 3.65
CA LYS A 20 -19.51 -22.40 2.46
C LYS A 20 -19.75 -21.64 1.16
N ASP A 21 -20.78 -20.80 1.13
CA ASP A 21 -21.10 -19.99 -0.05
C ASP A 21 -20.07 -18.88 -0.22
N VAL A 22 -19.66 -18.23 0.89
CA VAL A 22 -18.54 -17.27 0.89
C VAL A 22 -17.26 -17.89 0.32
N ARG A 23 -16.86 -19.07 0.80
CA ARG A 23 -15.65 -19.78 0.31
C ARG A 23 -15.70 -20.17 -1.16
N ARG A 24 -16.89 -20.31 -1.75
CA ARG A 24 -17.04 -20.64 -3.19
C ARG A 24 -16.84 -19.44 -4.10
N ILE A 25 -17.10 -18.24 -3.59
CA ILE A 25 -17.07 -17.00 -4.39
C ILE A 25 -15.84 -16.14 -4.12
N MET A 26 -15.05 -16.48 -3.10
CA MET A 26 -13.83 -15.77 -2.73
C MET A 26 -12.56 -16.51 -3.15
N GLY A 27 -11.53 -15.76 -3.49
CA GLY A 27 -10.14 -16.23 -3.53
C GLY A 27 -9.42 -15.75 -2.27
N LEU A 28 -8.48 -16.55 -1.77
CA LEU A 28 -7.63 -16.18 -0.64
C LEU A 28 -6.19 -16.54 -0.97
N SER A 29 -5.29 -15.57 -0.83
CA SER A 29 -3.85 -15.79 -0.75
C SER A 29 -3.38 -15.25 0.60
N GLY A 30 -3.07 -16.17 1.52
CA GLY A 30 -2.61 -15.84 2.88
C GLY A 30 -1.13 -15.47 2.90
N GLN A 31 -0.53 -15.18 4.06
CA GLN A 31 0.91 -14.89 4.16
C GLN A 31 1.83 -16.04 3.68
N TYR A 32 1.37 -17.29 3.78
CA TYR A 32 2.09 -18.48 3.31
C TYR A 32 1.43 -19.06 2.06
N ALA A 33 2.24 -19.45 1.08
CA ALA A 33 1.75 -20.05 -0.15
C ALA A 33 1.10 -21.42 0.14
N ALA A 34 -0.13 -21.61 -0.31
CA ALA A 34 -0.90 -22.85 -0.10
C ALA A 34 -0.55 -23.96 -1.11
N VAL A 35 0.52 -23.78 -1.88
CA VAL A 35 0.93 -24.67 -2.98
C VAL A 35 1.76 -25.86 -2.47
N ASP A 36 1.58 -27.02 -3.06
CA ASP A 36 2.33 -28.24 -2.74
C ASP A 36 3.71 -28.23 -3.42
N GLU A 37 4.77 -28.21 -2.61
CA GLU A 37 6.15 -28.12 -3.08
C GLU A 37 6.63 -29.33 -3.89
N ASN A 38 5.94 -30.48 -3.79
CA ASN A 38 6.29 -31.70 -4.51
C ASN A 38 5.70 -31.78 -5.92
N LEU A 39 4.67 -30.98 -6.18
CA LEU A 39 3.99 -30.90 -7.47
C LEU A 39 4.63 -29.82 -8.35
N THR A 40 4.40 -29.90 -9.66
CA THR A 40 4.75 -28.81 -10.59
C THR A 40 3.80 -27.62 -10.45
N GLY A 41 4.18 -26.46 -11.02
CA GLY A 41 3.29 -25.31 -11.05
C GLY A 41 1.98 -25.60 -11.78
N TRP A 42 2.05 -26.34 -12.88
CA TRP A 42 0.89 -26.80 -13.64
C TRP A 42 0.01 -27.74 -12.82
N GLU A 43 0.61 -28.75 -12.17
CA GLU A 43 -0.10 -29.73 -11.36
C GLU A 43 -0.82 -29.09 -10.17
N ASN A 44 -0.20 -28.09 -9.54
CA ASN A 44 -0.81 -27.31 -8.47
C ASN A 44 -2.08 -26.59 -8.95
N LEU A 45 -1.96 -25.77 -9.99
CA LEU A 45 -3.11 -25.02 -10.52
C LEU A 45 -4.19 -25.96 -11.04
N TYR A 46 -3.80 -27.07 -11.65
CA TYR A 46 -4.74 -28.09 -12.10
C TYR A 46 -5.48 -28.70 -10.90
N MET A 47 -4.76 -29.12 -9.85
CA MET A 47 -5.35 -29.64 -8.61
C MET A 47 -6.34 -28.64 -8.01
N PHE A 48 -5.97 -27.37 -7.85
CA PHE A 48 -6.88 -26.36 -7.33
C PHE A 48 -8.12 -26.21 -8.21
N GLY A 49 -7.97 -26.17 -9.54
CA GLY A 49 -9.12 -26.10 -10.44
C GLY A 49 -10.05 -27.32 -10.34
N ARG A 50 -9.52 -28.50 -9.99
CA ARG A 50 -10.34 -29.68 -9.68
C ARG A 50 -11.09 -29.55 -8.36
N LEU A 51 -10.46 -28.96 -7.33
CA LEU A 51 -11.08 -28.70 -6.03
C LEU A 51 -12.19 -27.65 -6.11
N TYR A 52 -12.07 -26.68 -7.02
CA TYR A 52 -13.14 -25.75 -7.40
C TYR A 52 -14.18 -26.36 -8.36
N GLU A 53 -14.16 -27.68 -8.55
CA GLU A 53 -15.13 -28.45 -9.34
C GLU A 53 -15.22 -28.02 -10.82
N LEU A 54 -14.16 -27.41 -11.37
CA LEU A 54 -14.14 -27.01 -12.78
C LEU A 54 -14.11 -28.25 -13.70
N PRO A 55 -14.80 -28.22 -14.86
CA PRO A 55 -14.66 -29.23 -15.91
C PRO A 55 -13.22 -29.38 -16.38
N LYS A 56 -12.75 -30.60 -16.65
CA LYS A 56 -11.34 -30.89 -16.99
C LYS A 56 -10.80 -30.00 -18.12
N ALA A 57 -11.59 -29.80 -19.17
CA ALA A 57 -11.19 -28.97 -20.31
C ALA A 57 -11.00 -27.50 -19.90
N GLN A 58 -11.94 -26.95 -19.14
CA GLN A 58 -11.87 -25.59 -18.61
C GLN A 58 -10.71 -25.43 -17.62
N THR A 59 -10.46 -26.43 -16.77
CA THR A 59 -9.30 -26.42 -15.86
C THR A 59 -8.01 -26.28 -16.65
N LYS A 60 -7.77 -27.14 -17.66
CA LYS A 60 -6.53 -27.10 -18.45
C LYS A 60 -6.31 -25.76 -19.13
N GLN A 61 -7.37 -25.22 -19.74
CA GLN A 61 -7.32 -23.89 -20.36
C GLN A 61 -6.94 -22.83 -19.33
N ARG A 62 -7.64 -22.81 -18.18
CA ARG A 62 -7.42 -21.82 -17.13
C ARG A 62 -6.03 -21.89 -16.52
N VAL A 63 -5.47 -23.10 -16.35
CA VAL A 63 -4.07 -23.26 -15.91
C VAL A 63 -3.11 -22.59 -16.88
N GLY A 64 -3.28 -22.79 -18.19
CA GLY A 64 -2.45 -22.13 -19.21
C GLY A 64 -2.53 -20.61 -19.12
N GLU A 65 -3.75 -20.07 -19.09
CA GLU A 65 -4.00 -18.62 -18.96
C GLU A 65 -3.30 -18.03 -17.72
N LEU A 66 -3.39 -18.71 -16.57
CA LEU A 66 -2.79 -18.24 -15.33
C LEU A 66 -1.26 -18.35 -15.33
N LEU A 67 -0.68 -19.42 -15.88
CA LEU A 67 0.78 -19.52 -16.02
C LEU A 67 1.33 -18.44 -16.94
N GLU A 68 0.60 -18.05 -17.98
CA GLU A 68 0.95 -16.92 -18.84
C GLU A 68 0.82 -15.58 -18.10
N GLN A 69 -0.36 -15.31 -17.53
CA GLN A 69 -0.66 -14.07 -16.81
C GLN A 69 0.33 -13.78 -15.68
N PHE A 70 0.83 -14.82 -15.00
CA PHE A 70 1.75 -14.70 -13.88
C PHE A 70 3.24 -14.84 -14.27
N ASN A 71 3.56 -14.88 -15.57
CA ASN A 71 4.91 -15.06 -16.09
C ASN A 71 5.61 -16.32 -15.51
N LEU A 72 4.89 -17.43 -15.52
CA LEU A 72 5.33 -18.75 -15.02
C LEU A 72 5.27 -19.85 -16.10
N SER A 73 4.98 -19.50 -17.36
CA SER A 73 4.87 -20.47 -18.46
C SER A 73 6.12 -21.35 -18.61
N ASP A 74 7.31 -20.77 -18.61
CA ASP A 74 8.58 -21.52 -18.73
C ASP A 74 8.91 -22.39 -17.51
N ALA A 75 8.22 -22.15 -16.39
CA ALA A 75 8.42 -22.88 -15.14
C ALA A 75 7.29 -23.86 -14.83
N GLY A 76 6.21 -23.88 -15.62
CA GLY A 76 4.99 -24.63 -15.33
C GLY A 76 5.23 -26.11 -15.04
N ASP A 77 6.14 -26.74 -15.77
CA ASP A 77 6.48 -28.16 -15.66
C ASP A 77 7.58 -28.46 -14.63
N ARG A 78 8.14 -27.43 -13.97
CA ARG A 78 9.14 -27.59 -12.91
C ARG A 78 8.46 -27.77 -11.56
N THR A 79 9.01 -28.65 -10.74
CA THR A 79 8.58 -28.83 -9.35
C THR A 79 8.77 -27.55 -8.54
N ILE A 80 7.78 -27.20 -7.72
CA ILE A 80 7.75 -25.96 -6.93
C ILE A 80 8.93 -25.81 -5.97
N LYS A 81 9.47 -26.91 -5.43
CA LYS A 81 10.69 -26.85 -4.60
C LYS A 81 11.88 -26.14 -5.28
N THR A 82 11.87 -26.01 -6.61
CA THR A 82 12.89 -25.30 -7.39
C THR A 82 12.56 -23.83 -7.68
N TYR A 83 11.40 -23.34 -7.22
CA TYR A 83 10.93 -21.99 -7.45
C TYR A 83 11.58 -21.01 -6.47
N SER A 84 11.84 -19.78 -6.92
CA SER A 84 12.16 -18.70 -6.00
C SER A 84 10.95 -18.35 -5.11
N GLY A 85 11.18 -17.58 -4.03
CA GLY A 85 10.07 -17.07 -3.20
C GLY A 85 9.02 -16.31 -4.01
N GLY A 86 9.46 -15.43 -4.92
CA GLY A 86 8.55 -14.68 -5.78
C GLY A 86 7.78 -15.53 -6.79
N MET A 87 8.39 -16.58 -7.34
CA MET A 87 7.67 -17.52 -8.21
C MET A 87 6.60 -18.29 -7.42
N ARG A 88 6.90 -18.73 -6.19
CA ARG A 88 5.92 -19.37 -5.30
C ARG A 88 4.76 -18.44 -4.98
N ARG A 89 5.04 -17.18 -4.70
CA ARG A 89 4.02 -16.17 -4.40
C ARG A 89 3.11 -15.89 -5.60
N ARG A 90 3.68 -15.74 -6.79
CA ARG A 90 2.91 -15.56 -8.02
C ARG A 90 2.01 -16.77 -8.31
N LEU A 91 2.51 -17.99 -8.07
CA LEU A 91 1.71 -19.20 -8.26
C LEU A 91 0.59 -19.31 -7.23
N ASP A 92 0.83 -18.92 -5.98
CA ASP A 92 -0.19 -18.88 -4.93
C ASP A 92 -1.33 -17.91 -5.28
N LEU A 93 -0.98 -16.72 -5.76
CA LEU A 93 -1.97 -15.76 -6.24
C LEU A 93 -2.73 -16.31 -7.46
N ALA A 94 -2.05 -16.97 -8.39
CA ALA A 94 -2.68 -17.65 -9.52
C ALA A 94 -3.66 -18.74 -9.04
N ALA A 95 -3.30 -19.52 -8.03
CA ALA A 95 -4.16 -20.54 -7.45
C ALA A 95 -5.43 -19.95 -6.82
N ALA A 96 -5.33 -18.79 -6.15
CA ALA A 96 -6.48 -18.08 -5.60
C ALA A 96 -7.48 -17.60 -6.69
N LEU A 97 -7.02 -17.48 -7.94
CA LEU A 97 -7.79 -16.97 -9.09
C LEU A 97 -8.30 -18.06 -10.04
N ILE A 98 -7.97 -19.32 -9.77
CA ILE A 98 -8.38 -20.46 -10.60
C ILE A 98 -9.90 -20.53 -10.72
N GLY A 99 -10.62 -20.25 -9.63
CA GLY A 99 -12.08 -20.28 -9.54
C GLY A 99 -12.78 -19.05 -10.08
N LYS A 100 -12.05 -18.05 -10.60
CA LYS A 100 -12.58 -16.73 -11.01
C LYS A 100 -13.45 -16.11 -9.90
N PRO A 101 -12.89 -15.88 -8.70
CA PRO A 101 -13.66 -15.34 -7.60
C PRO A 101 -14.09 -13.90 -7.89
N ASN A 102 -15.24 -13.50 -7.36
CA ASN A 102 -15.71 -12.11 -7.45
C ASN A 102 -14.99 -11.21 -6.43
N VAL A 103 -14.53 -11.80 -5.32
CA VAL A 103 -13.82 -11.11 -4.25
C VAL A 103 -12.51 -11.83 -3.97
N LEU A 104 -11.39 -11.10 -3.98
CA LEU A 104 -10.08 -11.63 -3.68
C LEU A 104 -9.57 -11.03 -2.37
N PHE A 105 -9.12 -11.89 -1.46
CA PHE A 105 -8.50 -11.51 -0.20
C PHE A 105 -7.00 -11.78 -0.28
N LEU A 106 -6.19 -10.75 -0.11
CA LEU A 106 -4.73 -10.83 -0.15
C LEU A 106 -4.15 -10.40 1.18
N ASP A 107 -3.48 -11.32 1.86
CA ASP A 107 -2.81 -11.02 3.12
C ASP A 107 -1.31 -10.85 2.88
N GLU A 108 -0.84 -9.60 2.98
CA GLU A 108 0.56 -9.22 2.79
C GLU A 108 1.12 -9.75 1.46
N PRO A 109 0.50 -9.40 0.30
CA PRO A 109 0.77 -10.07 -0.98
C PRO A 109 2.24 -9.95 -1.43
N THR A 110 2.92 -8.85 -1.07
CA THR A 110 4.30 -8.58 -1.51
C THR A 110 5.35 -8.68 -0.42
N THR A 111 4.98 -9.15 0.77
CA THR A 111 5.94 -9.41 1.85
C THR A 111 6.99 -10.43 1.40
N GLY A 112 8.26 -10.11 1.63
CA GLY A 112 9.40 -10.96 1.29
C GLY A 112 9.77 -11.00 -0.20
N LEU A 113 9.12 -10.20 -1.06
CA LEU A 113 9.49 -10.04 -2.46
C LEU A 113 10.58 -8.98 -2.65
N ASP A 114 11.48 -9.23 -3.60
CA ASP A 114 12.41 -8.21 -4.08
C ASP A 114 11.64 -7.08 -4.82
N PRO A 115 12.22 -5.87 -4.96
CA PRO A 115 11.53 -4.72 -5.55
C PRO A 115 10.95 -4.99 -6.95
N ARG A 116 11.66 -5.75 -7.80
CA ARG A 116 11.18 -6.05 -9.15
C ARG A 116 10.00 -7.02 -9.14
N SER A 117 10.07 -8.06 -8.30
CA SER A 117 8.95 -9.00 -8.13
C SER A 117 7.72 -8.35 -7.51
N ARG A 118 7.90 -7.35 -6.63
CA ARG A 118 6.80 -6.57 -6.06
C ARG A 118 6.05 -5.78 -7.14
N LEU A 119 6.77 -5.01 -7.95
CA LEU A 119 6.15 -4.24 -9.04
C LEU A 119 5.38 -5.14 -10.02
N ALA A 120 5.97 -6.28 -10.39
CA ALA A 120 5.29 -7.26 -11.24
C ALA A 120 4.01 -7.82 -10.59
N MET A 121 4.01 -8.02 -9.26
CA MET A 121 2.81 -8.44 -8.53
C MET A 121 1.73 -7.35 -8.54
N TRP A 122 2.12 -6.10 -8.35
CA TRP A 122 1.20 -4.96 -8.38
C TRP A 122 0.53 -4.80 -9.74
N ASP A 123 1.28 -4.97 -10.83
CA ASP A 123 0.72 -4.93 -12.19
C ASP A 123 -0.33 -6.02 -12.41
N VAL A 124 -0.09 -7.22 -11.89
CA VAL A 124 -1.08 -8.31 -11.94
C VAL A 124 -2.32 -7.95 -11.12
N ILE A 125 -2.14 -7.47 -9.89
CA ILE A 125 -3.25 -7.06 -9.02
C ILE A 125 -4.11 -5.97 -9.68
N ARG A 126 -3.48 -4.95 -10.26
CA ARG A 126 -4.17 -3.91 -11.03
C ARG A 126 -4.96 -4.47 -12.20
N GLY A 127 -4.40 -5.45 -12.91
CA GLY A 127 -5.10 -6.16 -13.98
C GLY A 127 -6.40 -6.81 -13.48
N LEU A 128 -6.35 -7.49 -12.34
CA LEU A 128 -7.51 -8.16 -11.75
C LEU A 128 -8.62 -7.19 -11.33
N VAL A 129 -8.25 -6.05 -10.76
CA VAL A 129 -9.19 -4.98 -10.39
C VAL A 129 -9.82 -4.38 -11.64
N ARG A 130 -9.02 -4.11 -12.69
CA ARG A 130 -9.53 -3.62 -14.00
C ARG A 130 -10.52 -4.60 -14.65
N ASP A 131 -10.31 -5.90 -14.47
CA ASP A 131 -11.21 -6.94 -14.96
C ASP A 131 -12.49 -7.11 -14.11
N GLY A 132 -12.65 -6.30 -13.05
CA GLY A 132 -13.87 -6.22 -12.22
C GLY A 132 -13.83 -7.06 -10.94
N THR A 133 -12.67 -7.60 -10.56
CA THR A 133 -12.52 -8.32 -9.29
C THR A 133 -12.47 -7.34 -8.13
N THR A 134 -13.30 -7.53 -7.10
CA THR A 134 -13.19 -6.73 -5.86
C THR A 134 -12.02 -7.26 -5.02
N LEU A 135 -11.13 -6.38 -4.58
CA LEU A 135 -9.95 -6.74 -3.81
C LEU A 135 -10.04 -6.20 -2.39
N LEU A 136 -9.78 -7.06 -1.40
CA LEU A 136 -9.41 -6.64 -0.04
C LEU A 136 -7.99 -7.09 0.23
N LEU A 137 -7.08 -6.14 0.47
CA LEU A 137 -5.69 -6.42 0.79
C LEU A 137 -5.36 -5.90 2.19
N THR A 138 -4.54 -6.65 2.92
CA THR A 138 -3.87 -6.21 4.13
C THR A 138 -2.39 -6.04 3.85
N THR A 139 -1.82 -4.93 4.31
CA THR A 139 -0.40 -4.63 4.11
C THR A 139 0.10 -3.73 5.22
N GLN A 140 1.33 -3.99 5.65
CA GLN A 140 2.12 -3.07 6.47
C GLN A 140 2.90 -2.04 5.63
N TYR A 141 2.98 -2.22 4.31
CA TYR A 141 3.67 -1.31 3.42
C TYR A 141 2.70 -0.24 2.92
N LEU A 142 2.84 0.97 3.44
CA LEU A 142 1.93 2.07 3.09
C LEU A 142 2.03 2.46 1.61
N GLU A 143 3.20 2.30 0.98
CA GLU A 143 3.38 2.42 -0.47
C GLU A 143 2.46 1.46 -1.26
N GLU A 144 2.26 0.23 -0.77
CA GLU A 144 1.38 -0.74 -1.43
C GLU A 144 -0.09 -0.31 -1.34
N ALA A 145 -0.52 0.23 -0.21
CA ALA A 145 -1.86 0.78 -0.05
C ALA A 145 -2.07 1.99 -0.98
N ASP A 146 -1.10 2.89 -1.07
CA ASP A 146 -1.13 4.07 -1.95
C ASP A 146 -1.24 3.67 -3.43
N GLU A 147 -0.51 2.64 -3.84
CA GLU A 147 -0.39 2.24 -5.25
C GLU A 147 -1.50 1.30 -5.75
N LEU A 148 -2.22 0.62 -4.85
CA LEU A 148 -3.20 -0.41 -5.19
C LEU A 148 -4.63 -0.14 -4.71
N ALA A 149 -4.83 0.65 -3.66
CA ALA A 149 -6.13 0.77 -3.00
C ALA A 149 -6.89 2.02 -3.43
N ASP A 150 -8.14 1.85 -3.85
CA ASP A 150 -9.07 2.99 -4.05
C ASP A 150 -9.48 3.61 -2.71
N ARG A 151 -9.55 2.80 -1.65
CA ARG A 151 -9.90 3.20 -0.28
C ARG A 151 -9.01 2.47 0.71
N ILE A 152 -8.57 3.20 1.73
CA ILE A 152 -7.63 2.76 2.74
C ILE A 152 -8.31 2.94 4.10
N ALA A 153 -8.24 1.88 4.92
CA ALA A 153 -8.61 1.93 6.32
C ALA A 153 -7.34 1.69 7.15
N VAL A 154 -6.95 2.67 7.96
CA VAL A 154 -5.79 2.57 8.85
C VAL A 154 -6.25 1.95 10.15
N VAL A 155 -5.65 0.82 10.52
CA VAL A 155 -6.00 0.08 11.74
C VAL A 155 -4.87 0.19 12.75
N ASP A 156 -5.21 0.58 13.97
CA ASP A 156 -4.30 0.58 15.11
C ASP A 156 -5.01 0.01 16.35
N THR A 157 -4.33 -0.90 17.07
CA THR A 157 -4.82 -1.55 18.29
C THR A 157 -6.26 -2.11 18.14
N GLY A 158 -6.53 -2.71 16.97
CA GLY A 158 -7.81 -3.35 16.65
C GLY A 158 -8.96 -2.39 16.31
N LYS A 159 -8.70 -1.09 16.12
CA LYS A 159 -9.69 -0.10 15.73
C LYS A 159 -9.28 0.60 14.44
N ILE A 160 -10.26 0.94 13.59
CA ILE A 160 -10.03 1.84 12.46
C ILE A 160 -9.84 3.25 13.03
N ILE A 161 -8.68 3.84 12.79
CA ILE A 161 -8.31 5.19 13.27
C ILE A 161 -8.48 6.25 12.18
N ALA A 162 -8.43 5.86 10.91
CA ALA A 162 -8.73 6.73 9.78
C ALA A 162 -9.20 5.90 8.59
N GLU A 163 -10.00 6.53 7.73
CA GLU A 163 -10.53 5.90 6.52
C GLU A 163 -10.72 6.96 5.42
N GLY A 164 -10.33 6.61 4.19
CA GLY A 164 -10.49 7.50 3.03
C GLY A 164 -9.68 7.02 1.84
N THR A 165 -9.67 7.81 0.77
CA THR A 165 -8.68 7.68 -0.31
C THR A 165 -7.29 8.08 0.20
N ALA A 166 -6.23 7.69 -0.52
CA ALA A 166 -4.88 8.09 -0.15
C ALA A 166 -4.71 9.62 -0.09
N ASP A 167 -5.30 10.35 -1.04
CA ASP A 167 -5.25 11.82 -1.07
C ASP A 167 -6.02 12.45 0.10
N GLU A 168 -7.19 11.91 0.46
CA GLU A 168 -7.95 12.38 1.63
C GLU A 168 -7.18 12.17 2.93
N LEU A 169 -6.55 11.00 3.09
CA LEU A 169 -5.73 10.70 4.27
C LEU A 169 -4.50 11.61 4.34
N LYS A 170 -3.79 11.81 3.24
CA LYS A 170 -2.62 12.72 3.18
C LYS A 170 -3.01 14.16 3.47
N ALA A 171 -4.19 14.60 3.05
CA ALA A 171 -4.68 15.96 3.31
C ALA A 171 -5.01 16.23 4.79
N GLN A 172 -5.26 15.19 5.61
CA GLN A 172 -5.61 15.36 7.03
C GLN A 172 -4.46 15.84 7.91
N ILE A 173 -3.22 15.52 7.56
CA ILE A 173 -2.04 15.73 8.41
C ILE A 173 -1.18 16.94 8.02
N GLY A 174 -1.52 17.60 6.92
CA GLY A 174 -0.80 18.78 6.47
C GLY A 174 -0.97 19.03 4.97
N GLY A 175 -0.83 20.30 4.59
CA GLY A 175 -0.80 20.69 3.19
C GLY A 175 0.49 20.26 2.50
N GLU A 176 0.64 20.68 1.25
CA GLU A 176 1.89 20.56 0.52
C GLU A 176 3.01 21.30 1.28
N ARG A 177 4.27 20.90 1.11
CA ARG A 177 5.41 21.60 1.70
C ARG A 177 6.48 21.82 0.65
N VAL A 178 7.09 23.00 0.66
CA VAL A 178 8.27 23.29 -0.15
C VAL A 178 9.50 22.97 0.70
N GLU A 179 10.33 22.07 0.20
CA GLU A 179 11.62 21.74 0.79
C GLU A 179 12.71 22.41 -0.03
N ILE A 180 13.58 23.17 0.64
CA ILE A 180 14.68 23.91 0.02
C ILE A 180 15.97 23.52 0.72
N ILE A 181 17.01 23.23 -0.06
CA ILE A 181 18.38 23.07 0.40
C ILE A 181 19.19 24.23 -0.18
N ILE A 182 19.96 24.92 0.67
CA ILE A 182 20.79 26.04 0.26
C ILE A 182 22.28 25.71 0.34
N SER A 183 23.08 26.34 -0.53
CA SER A 183 24.53 26.16 -0.54
C SER A 183 25.17 26.68 0.76
N ASP A 184 24.76 27.87 1.19
CA ASP A 184 25.37 28.62 2.31
C ASP A 184 24.58 28.46 3.62
N GLY A 185 25.12 27.66 4.55
CA GLY A 185 24.50 27.41 5.85
C GLY A 185 24.41 28.63 6.77
N ASP A 186 25.20 29.68 6.54
CA ASP A 186 25.16 30.89 7.38
C ASP A 186 23.94 31.76 7.07
N ARG A 187 23.31 31.57 5.90
CA ARG A 187 22.09 32.27 5.46
C ARG A 187 20.79 31.58 5.89
N MET A 188 20.84 30.47 6.64
CA MET A 188 19.65 29.70 7.03
C MET A 188 18.61 30.54 7.80
N ASP A 189 19.06 31.46 8.67
CA ASP A 189 18.15 32.31 9.44
C ASP A 189 17.48 33.39 8.55
N ASP A 190 18.12 33.80 7.44
CA ASP A 190 17.51 34.68 6.43
C ASP A 190 16.45 33.94 5.63
N VAL A 191 16.77 32.73 5.16
CA VAL A 191 15.84 31.85 4.44
C VAL A 191 14.60 31.56 5.27
N PHE A 192 14.77 31.26 6.55
CA PHE A 192 13.66 31.07 7.47
C PHE A 192 12.74 32.29 7.53
N ARG A 193 13.30 33.49 7.68
CA ARG A 193 12.50 34.73 7.72
C ARG A 193 11.74 34.97 6.42
N LEU A 194 12.41 34.79 5.28
CA LEU A 194 11.82 34.99 3.94
C LEU A 194 10.68 33.99 3.68
N LEU A 195 10.90 32.70 3.94
CA LEU A 195 9.90 31.68 3.71
C LEU A 195 8.75 31.72 4.72
N SER A 196 9.01 32.15 5.96
CA SER A 196 7.95 32.33 6.97
C SER A 196 6.92 33.39 6.55
N ALA A 197 7.30 34.37 5.73
CA ALA A 197 6.38 35.40 5.24
C ALA A 197 5.37 34.87 4.21
N VAL A 198 5.68 33.78 3.51
CA VAL A 198 4.85 33.17 2.46
C VAL A 198 4.35 31.77 2.81
N SER A 199 4.81 31.22 3.93
CA SER A 199 4.38 29.93 4.47
C SER A 199 2.95 29.98 4.98
N THR A 200 2.23 28.86 4.85
CA THR A 200 0.91 28.69 5.45
C THR A 200 0.96 28.13 6.87
N GLY A 201 2.15 27.85 7.40
CA GLY A 201 2.37 27.27 8.74
C GLY A 201 3.78 27.50 9.28
N GLU A 202 4.12 26.80 10.35
CA GLU A 202 5.45 26.89 10.97
C GLU A 202 6.53 26.33 10.03
N VAL A 203 7.55 27.14 9.74
CA VAL A 203 8.69 26.73 8.93
C VAL A 203 9.67 25.95 9.82
N GLN A 204 10.13 24.80 9.34
CA GLN A 204 11.11 24.00 10.06
C GLN A 204 12.49 24.13 9.43
N ILE A 205 13.52 24.17 10.27
CA ILE A 205 14.92 24.28 9.85
C ILE A 205 15.70 23.06 10.36
N ASP A 206 16.42 22.40 9.46
CA ASP A 206 17.51 21.48 9.80
C ASP A 206 18.86 22.09 9.37
N LYS A 207 19.56 22.70 10.34
CA LYS A 207 20.88 23.33 10.10
C LYS A 207 21.96 22.30 9.70
N ARG A 208 21.80 21.02 10.06
CA ARG A 208 22.78 19.97 9.71
C ARG A 208 22.73 19.62 8.24
N THR A 209 21.52 19.57 7.67
CA THR A 209 21.31 19.26 6.24
C THR A 209 21.16 20.51 5.37
N ARG A 210 21.20 21.72 5.98
CA ARG A 210 20.91 23.01 5.32
C ARG A 210 19.53 23.02 4.65
N LYS A 211 18.59 22.28 5.24
CA LYS A 211 17.24 22.07 4.72
C LYS A 211 16.25 22.96 5.45
N VAL A 212 15.39 23.63 4.69
CA VAL A 212 14.25 24.39 5.20
C VAL A 212 12.97 23.80 4.62
N ILE A 213 11.98 23.54 5.49
CA ILE A 213 10.69 22.96 5.13
C ILE A 213 9.62 24.01 5.43
N SER A 214 8.94 24.48 4.38
CA SER A 214 7.91 25.50 4.47
C SER A 214 6.55 24.93 4.06
N PRO A 215 5.59 24.78 5.00
CA PRO A 215 4.21 24.41 4.66
C PRO A 215 3.59 25.39 3.67
N THR A 216 2.87 24.88 2.68
CA THR A 216 2.30 25.70 1.61
C THR A 216 0.99 25.13 1.05
N ILE A 217 0.29 25.98 0.29
CA ILE A 217 -0.90 25.60 -0.48
C ILE A 217 -0.82 26.29 -1.84
N GLY A 218 -0.92 25.52 -2.93
CA GLY A 218 -0.94 26.06 -4.30
C GLY A 218 0.08 25.45 -5.25
N GLY A 219 0.66 24.31 -4.89
CA GLY A 219 1.46 23.47 -5.77
C GLY A 219 2.70 24.17 -6.33
N ALA A 220 2.94 23.94 -7.63
CA ALA A 220 4.13 24.43 -8.33
C ALA A 220 4.28 25.97 -8.29
N SER A 221 3.19 26.72 -8.19
CA SER A 221 3.27 28.19 -8.09
C SER A 221 4.03 28.64 -6.83
N ARG A 222 3.93 27.87 -5.73
CA ARG A 222 4.62 28.17 -4.47
C ARG A 222 6.11 27.88 -4.52
N VAL A 223 6.49 26.87 -5.29
CA VAL A 223 7.91 26.60 -5.59
C VAL A 223 8.52 27.77 -6.36
N LEU A 224 7.83 28.28 -7.38
CA LEU A 224 8.30 29.43 -8.17
C LEU A 224 8.39 30.71 -7.34
N GLU A 225 7.41 30.96 -6.48
CA GLU A 225 7.41 32.10 -5.55
C GLU A 225 8.58 32.03 -4.57
N ALA A 226 8.78 30.87 -3.92
CA ALA A 226 9.88 30.65 -3.00
C ALA A 226 11.25 30.78 -3.69
N ALA A 227 11.43 30.19 -4.88
CA ALA A 227 12.65 30.30 -5.65
C ALA A 227 12.97 31.76 -5.99
N LYS A 228 11.96 32.54 -6.41
CA LYS A 228 12.13 33.94 -6.76
C LYS A 228 12.54 34.80 -5.56
N ILE A 229 11.90 34.61 -4.40
CA ILE A 229 12.22 35.36 -3.17
C ILE A 229 13.68 35.14 -2.76
N LEU A 230 14.18 33.91 -2.90
CA LEU A 230 15.56 33.59 -2.58
C LEU A 230 16.55 34.14 -3.61
N ASP A 231 16.20 34.10 -4.90
CA ASP A 231 17.00 34.68 -5.98
C ASP A 231 17.13 36.20 -5.85
N ASP A 232 16.02 36.90 -5.52
CA ASP A 232 16.00 38.35 -5.28
C ASP A 232 16.97 38.76 -4.14
N GLU A 233 17.22 37.87 -3.18
CA GLU A 233 18.14 38.06 -2.04
C GLU A 233 19.54 37.45 -2.25
N ASN A 234 19.84 37.00 -3.49
CA ASN A 234 21.07 36.34 -3.90
C ASN A 234 21.42 35.12 -3.03
N ILE A 235 20.41 34.32 -2.64
CA ILE A 235 20.59 33.07 -1.91
C ILE A 235 20.61 31.93 -2.91
N GLU A 236 21.74 31.24 -3.02
CA GLU A 236 21.90 30.12 -3.92
C GLU A 236 21.18 28.87 -3.39
N ILE A 237 20.26 28.34 -4.22
CA ILE A 237 19.50 27.13 -3.97
C ILE A 237 20.27 25.93 -4.56
N GLU A 238 20.57 24.95 -3.71
CA GLU A 238 21.16 23.67 -4.12
C GLU A 238 20.07 22.72 -4.64
N ASP A 239 18.92 22.67 -3.95
CA ASP A 239 17.75 21.87 -4.34
C ASP A 239 16.44 22.53 -3.89
N ILE A 240 15.38 22.36 -4.67
CA ILE A 240 14.03 22.80 -4.31
C ILE A 240 13.00 21.79 -4.80
N ALA A 241 12.15 21.32 -3.89
CA ALA A 241 11.14 20.32 -4.18
C ALA A 241 9.81 20.64 -3.51
N LEU A 242 8.71 20.39 -4.23
CA LEU A 242 7.38 20.30 -3.62
C LEU A 242 7.17 18.87 -3.13
N ARG A 243 6.87 18.71 -1.84
CA ARG A 243 6.51 17.42 -1.24
C ARG A 243 5.06 17.46 -0.77
N ARG A 244 4.36 16.36 -1.03
CA ARG A 244 3.07 16.06 -0.39
C ARG A 244 3.32 15.11 0.78
N PRO A 245 2.49 15.15 1.83
CA PRO A 245 2.58 14.15 2.88
C PRO A 245 2.46 12.74 2.31
N SER A 246 3.24 11.80 2.85
CA SER A 246 3.08 10.38 2.54
C SER A 246 2.06 9.74 3.48
N LEU A 247 1.64 8.51 3.18
CA LEU A 247 0.85 7.74 4.13
C LEU A 247 1.64 7.39 5.41
N ASP A 248 2.98 7.30 5.34
CA ASP A 248 3.81 7.14 6.54
C ASP A 248 3.68 8.34 7.48
N ASP A 249 3.69 9.56 6.93
CA ASP A 249 3.42 10.76 7.72
C ASP A 249 2.02 10.67 8.36
N VAL A 250 1.02 10.17 7.62
CA VAL A 250 -0.36 10.00 8.13
C VAL A 250 -0.37 9.07 9.32
N PHE A 251 0.26 7.92 9.17
CA PHE A 251 0.34 6.91 10.22
C PHE A 251 1.06 7.44 11.46
N LEU A 252 2.20 8.12 11.29
CA LEU A 252 2.98 8.70 12.40
C LEU A 252 2.20 9.78 13.15
N ASN A 253 1.46 10.65 12.45
CA ASN A 253 0.66 11.68 13.10
C ASN A 253 -0.52 11.08 13.89
N LEU A 254 -1.27 10.14 13.28
CA LEU A 254 -2.42 9.52 13.92
C LEU A 254 -2.05 8.65 15.13
N THR A 255 -0.88 8.01 15.08
CA THR A 255 -0.38 7.19 16.19
C THR A 255 0.39 8.02 17.23
N GLY A 256 1.04 9.11 16.82
CA GLY A 256 1.74 10.06 17.67
C GLY A 256 0.82 10.88 18.58
N HIS A 257 -0.33 11.32 18.07
CA HIS A 257 -1.32 12.06 18.88
C HIS A 257 -1.90 11.22 20.02
N LYS A 258 -1.99 9.89 19.88
CA LYS A 258 -2.35 9.01 21.02
C LYS A 258 -1.29 8.99 22.11
N ALA A 259 0.00 9.09 21.78
CA ALA A 259 1.06 9.16 22.79
C ALA A 259 1.00 10.47 23.60
N GLU A 260 0.51 11.55 22.99
CA GLU A 260 0.28 12.84 23.65
C GLU A 260 -1.04 12.85 24.45
N GLU A 261 -2.12 12.26 23.95
CA GLU A 261 -3.39 12.13 24.70
C GLU A 261 -3.26 11.24 25.94
N VAL A 262 -2.49 10.15 25.87
CA VAL A 262 -2.24 9.29 27.04
C VAL A 262 -1.41 9.99 28.12
N THR A 263 -0.52 10.91 27.74
CA THR A 263 0.25 11.69 28.73
C THR A 263 -0.56 12.84 29.34
N ALA A 264 -1.65 13.28 28.70
CA ALA A 264 -2.58 14.25 29.25
C ALA A 264 -3.59 13.63 30.25
N ASP A 265 -4.02 12.38 30.03
CA ASP A 265 -5.01 11.69 30.89
C ASP A 265 -4.39 11.09 32.17
N GLU A 266 -3.07 10.90 32.24
CA GLU A 266 -2.35 10.49 33.47
C GLU A 266 -2.02 11.68 34.41
N GLY A 267 -2.38 12.91 34.04
CA GLY A 267 -2.07 14.13 34.77
C GLY A 267 -3.14 14.65 35.73
N ASP A 268 -4.36 14.12 35.71
CA ASP A 268 -5.51 14.68 36.45
C ASP A 268 -6.21 13.65 37.35
N SER A 269 -5.40 12.92 38.13
CA SER A 269 -5.89 12.22 39.33
C SER A 269 -4.84 12.28 40.44
N ALA A 270 -4.83 13.40 41.17
CA ALA A 270 -4.16 13.56 42.46
C ALA A 270 -5.19 13.83 43.57
#